data_AF-A0AAU3UZT4-F1
#
_entry.id   AF-A0AAU3UZT4-F1
#
_cell.length_a   1.000
_cell.length_b   1.000
_cell.length_c   1.000
_cell.angle_alpha   90.00
_cell.angle_beta   90.00
_cell.angle_gamma   90.00
#
_symmetry.space_group_name_H-M   'P 1'
#
loop_
_entity.id
_entity.type
_entity.pdbx_description
1 polymer ?
#
loop_
_entity_poly.entity_id
_entity_poly.type
_entity_poly.pdbx_seq_one_letter_code
_entity_poly.pdbx_strand_id
1 'polypeptide(L)'
;MSMPTSHSSAGGPAAPVTGNAVAIKNFAFSPATLKVKVGTTVTWTNQDTDDHTVTSAATGGPLQSAALATHATYSYTFTKPGTYAYLCTIHPFMTATVEVTR
;
A
#
# COMPACT_ATOMS: atom_id res chain seq x y z
N MET A 1 -19.51 -33.75 28.55
CA MET A 1 -19.33 -32.29 28.35
C MET A 1 -18.57 -32.11 27.04
N SER A 2 -19.28 -31.75 25.97
CA SER A 2 -18.68 -31.53 24.64
C SER A 2 -18.03 -30.15 24.58
N MET A 3 -16.73 -30.08 24.28
CA MET A 3 -16.07 -28.82 23.94
C MET A 3 -16.24 -28.58 22.43
N PRO A 4 -16.65 -27.37 21.98
CA PRO A 4 -16.58 -27.02 20.57
C PRO A 4 -15.13 -26.67 20.21
N THR A 5 -14.61 -27.30 19.16
CA THR A 5 -13.39 -26.88 18.49
C THR A 5 -13.67 -25.60 17.69
N SER A 6 -13.22 -24.46 18.23
CA SER A 6 -13.23 -23.21 17.48
C SER A 6 -12.13 -23.25 16.42
N HIS A 7 -12.53 -23.07 15.17
CA HIS A 7 -11.63 -23.04 14.03
C HIS A 7 -10.84 -21.73 14.06
N SER A 8 -9.52 -21.82 14.20
CA SER A 8 -8.61 -20.71 13.87
C SER A 8 -8.75 -20.40 12.37
N SER A 9 -9.42 -19.31 12.04
CA SER A 9 -9.26 -18.69 10.73
C SER A 9 -7.88 -18.05 10.67
N ALA A 10 -6.91 -18.78 10.12
CA ALA A 10 -5.67 -18.17 9.64
C ALA A 10 -6.05 -17.18 8.53
N GLY A 11 -5.93 -15.88 8.84
CA GLY A 11 -6.17 -14.81 7.88
C GLY A 11 -5.15 -14.89 6.75
N GLY A 12 -5.56 -15.43 5.61
CA GLY A 12 -4.82 -15.25 4.36
C GLY A 12 -4.69 -13.76 4.02
N PRO A 13 -3.72 -13.38 3.17
CA PRO A 13 -3.59 -11.99 2.74
C PRO A 13 -4.94 -11.48 2.23
N ALA A 14 -5.38 -10.35 2.78
CA ALA A 14 -6.65 -9.74 2.41
C ALA A 14 -6.69 -9.56 0.88
N ALA A 15 -7.83 -9.88 0.27
CA ALA A 15 -8.01 -9.73 -1.16
C ALA A 15 -7.71 -8.28 -1.60
N PRO A 16 -7.08 -8.05 -2.76
CA PRO A 16 -6.82 -6.71 -3.27
C PRO A 16 -8.10 -5.89 -3.36
N VAL A 17 -8.06 -4.66 -2.87
CA VAL A 17 -9.18 -3.73 -2.97
C VAL A 17 -9.09 -2.96 -4.28
N THR A 18 -10.24 -2.67 -4.90
CA THR A 18 -10.33 -1.81 -6.09
C THR A 18 -10.57 -0.36 -5.67
N GLY A 19 -9.81 0.57 -6.24
CA GLY A 19 -9.86 1.99 -5.91
C GLY A 19 -8.59 2.69 -6.39
N ASN A 20 -8.40 3.96 -6.06
CA ASN A 20 -7.21 4.73 -6.43
C ASN A 20 -6.59 5.50 -5.25
N ALA A 21 -6.93 5.09 -4.02
CA ALA A 21 -6.45 5.73 -2.80
C ALA A 21 -5.78 4.71 -1.88
N VAL A 22 -4.71 5.14 -1.22
CA VAL A 22 -4.02 4.41 -0.17
C VAL A 22 -3.91 5.34 1.05
N ALA A 23 -4.42 4.90 2.19
CA ALA A 23 -4.19 5.58 3.47
C ALA A 23 -2.89 5.06 4.08
N ILE A 24 -2.08 5.97 4.63
CA ILE A 24 -1.00 5.60 5.54
C ILE A 24 -1.54 5.84 6.94
N LYS A 25 -1.77 4.75 7.69
CA LYS A 25 -2.37 4.79 9.02
C LYS A 25 -1.87 3.62 9.87
N ASN A 26 -1.65 3.84 11.16
CA ASN A 26 -1.16 2.87 12.12
C ASN A 26 0.15 2.21 11.66
N PHE A 27 1.08 3.00 11.09
CA PHE A 27 2.32 2.49 10.51
C PHE A 27 2.08 1.40 9.46
N ALA A 28 1.07 1.58 8.61
CA ALA A 28 0.74 0.66 7.53
C ALA A 28 0.17 1.40 6.31
N PHE A 29 0.38 0.82 5.13
CA PHE A 29 -0.32 1.21 3.92
C PHE A 29 -1.63 0.41 3.83
N SER A 30 -2.76 1.10 3.64
CA SER A 30 -4.08 0.48 3.55
C SER A 30 -4.80 0.93 2.27
N PRO A 31 -5.17 0.01 1.37
CA PRO A 31 -4.94 -1.43 1.46
C PRO A 31 -3.45 -1.81 1.25
N ALA A 32 -3.05 -2.96 1.79
CA ALA A 32 -1.69 -3.50 1.59
C ALA A 32 -1.46 -3.94 0.13
N THR A 33 -2.52 -4.34 -0.57
CA THR A 33 -2.51 -4.58 -2.02
C THR A 33 -3.66 -3.80 -2.67
N LEU A 34 -3.31 -2.90 -3.58
CA LEU A 34 -4.28 -2.14 -4.39
C LEU A 34 -4.23 -2.63 -5.83
N LYS A 35 -5.39 -2.94 -6.42
CA LYS A 35 -5.48 -3.31 -7.84
C LYS A 35 -6.10 -2.18 -8.65
N VAL A 36 -5.42 -1.77 -9.72
CA VAL A 36 -5.81 -0.66 -10.60
C VAL A 36 -5.63 -1.01 -12.07
N LYS A 37 -6.28 -0.23 -12.96
CA LYS A 37 -6.03 -0.32 -14.41
C LYS A 37 -4.90 0.61 -14.83
N VAL A 38 -4.25 0.29 -15.95
CA VAL A 38 -3.32 1.20 -16.64
C VAL A 38 -4.00 2.55 -16.86
N GLY A 39 -3.27 3.63 -16.60
CA GLY A 39 -3.75 5.01 -16.65
C GLY A 39 -4.31 5.52 -15.32
N THR A 40 -4.45 4.67 -14.29
CA THR A 40 -4.93 5.10 -12.97
C THR A 40 -3.87 5.91 -12.23
N THR A 41 -4.24 7.08 -11.73
CA THR A 41 -3.49 7.83 -10.72
C THR A 41 -3.85 7.32 -9.34
N VAL A 42 -2.90 6.72 -8.64
CA VAL A 42 -3.04 6.35 -7.23
C VAL A 42 -2.57 7.50 -6.35
N THR A 43 -3.30 7.78 -5.28
CA THR A 43 -2.95 8.80 -4.28
C THR A 43 -2.78 8.19 -2.91
N TRP A 44 -1.62 8.42 -2.31
CA TRP A 44 -1.32 8.10 -0.92
C TRP A 44 -1.60 9.33 -0.06
N THR A 45 -2.25 9.15 1.08
CA THR A 45 -2.47 10.21 2.07
C THR A 45 -1.94 9.77 3.42
N ASN A 46 -1.08 10.58 4.02
CA ASN A 46 -0.64 10.33 5.39
C ASN A 46 -1.73 10.71 6.39
N GLN A 47 -2.26 9.73 7.11
CA GLN A 47 -3.25 9.92 8.18
C GLN A 47 -2.65 9.66 9.57
N ASP A 48 -1.36 9.32 9.63
CA ASP A 48 -0.59 9.23 10.87
C ASP A 48 0.01 10.60 11.24
N THR A 49 0.47 10.69 12.50
CA THR A 49 1.20 11.84 13.04
C THR A 49 2.68 11.83 12.67
N ASP A 50 3.22 10.66 12.33
CA ASP A 50 4.60 10.46 11.97
C ASP A 50 4.81 10.67 10.47
N ASP A 51 6.04 11.02 10.09
CA ASP A 51 6.41 11.16 8.68
C ASP A 51 6.55 9.79 8.02
N HIS A 52 6.06 9.70 6.77
CA HIS A 52 6.19 8.49 5.97
C HIS A 52 6.63 8.79 4.54
N THR A 53 7.17 7.79 3.84
CA THR A 53 7.50 7.87 2.42
C THR A 53 6.79 6.76 1.64
N VAL A 54 6.67 6.97 0.33
CA VAL A 54 6.23 5.98 -0.65
C VAL A 54 7.38 5.80 -1.64
N THR A 55 8.18 4.75 -1.44
CA THR A 55 9.39 4.50 -2.23
C THR A 55 9.38 3.09 -2.79
N SER A 56 9.73 2.96 -4.07
CA SER A 56 9.83 1.65 -4.73
C SER A 56 10.82 0.74 -3.99
N ALA A 57 10.43 -0.51 -3.77
CA ALA A 57 11.30 -1.49 -3.12
C ALA A 57 12.48 -1.91 -4.03
N ALA A 58 12.25 -1.93 -5.35
CA ALA A 58 13.29 -2.19 -6.33
C ALA A 58 14.04 -0.89 -6.69
N THR A 59 15.36 -0.96 -6.76
CA THR A 59 16.22 0.12 -7.26
C THR A 59 15.78 0.56 -8.66
N GLY A 60 15.61 1.87 -8.85
CA GLY A 60 15.15 2.43 -10.12
C GLY A 60 13.65 2.28 -10.40
N GLY A 61 12.86 1.82 -9.42
CA GLY A 61 11.41 1.81 -9.52
C GLY A 61 10.81 3.23 -9.56
N PRO A 62 9.55 3.36 -10.01
CA PRO A 62 8.98 4.66 -10.36
C PRO A 62 8.50 5.50 -9.17
N LEU A 63 8.21 4.87 -8.04
CA LEU A 63 7.72 5.53 -6.83
C LEU A 63 8.89 6.10 -6.04
N GLN A 64 8.83 7.41 -5.82
CA GLN A 64 9.77 8.16 -4.98
C GLN A 64 9.07 9.44 -4.49
N SER A 65 8.51 9.40 -3.28
CA SER A 65 7.98 10.60 -2.63
C SER A 65 9.06 11.30 -1.80
N ALA A 66 8.84 12.59 -1.51
CA ALA A 66 9.45 13.20 -0.33
C ALA A 66 8.84 12.62 0.97
N ALA A 67 9.35 13.02 2.13
CA ALA A 67 8.67 12.77 3.39
C ALA A 67 7.29 13.43 3.37
N LEU A 68 6.27 12.65 3.72
CA LEU A 68 4.88 13.06 3.82
C LEU A 68 4.57 13.31 5.29
N ALA A 69 4.47 14.58 5.68
CA ALA A 69 3.93 14.96 6.98
C ALA A 69 2.44 14.59 7.10
N THR A 70 1.86 14.71 8.29
CA THR A 70 0.43 14.47 8.53
C THR A 70 -0.44 15.22 7.51
N HIS A 71 -1.38 14.50 6.91
CA HIS A 71 -2.29 14.93 5.85
C HIS A 71 -1.65 15.29 4.51
N ALA A 72 -0.33 15.20 4.37
CA ALA A 72 0.32 15.34 3.08
C ALA A 72 -0.01 14.16 2.15
N THR A 73 0.05 14.42 0.85
CA THR A 73 -0.31 13.44 -0.18
C THR A 73 0.80 13.27 -1.21
N TYR A 74 0.89 12.06 -1.77
CA TYR A 74 1.71 11.75 -2.94
C TYR A 74 0.82 11.08 -3.99
N SER A 75 1.02 11.39 -5.27
CA SER A 75 0.26 10.77 -6.37
C SER A 75 1.19 10.28 -7.47
N TYR A 76 0.85 9.13 -8.07
CA TYR A 76 1.57 8.56 -9.20
C TYR A 76 0.62 7.90 -10.20
N THR A 77 0.82 8.16 -11.49
CA THR A 77 0.03 7.56 -12.58
C THR A 77 0.76 6.35 -13.16
N PHE A 78 0.14 5.17 -13.04
CA PHE A 78 0.72 3.93 -13.57
C PHE A 78 0.37 3.73 -15.04
N THR A 79 1.37 3.81 -15.92
CA THR A 79 1.17 3.72 -17.39
C THR A 79 1.57 2.37 -17.98
N LYS A 80 2.13 1.47 -17.17
CA LYS A 80 2.55 0.13 -17.60
C LYS A 80 1.91 -0.92 -16.69
N PRO A 81 1.45 -2.06 -17.25
CA PRO A 81 1.01 -3.17 -16.42
C PRO A 81 2.18 -3.77 -15.65
N GLY A 82 1.90 -4.30 -14.46
CA GLY A 82 2.92 -4.91 -13.61
C GLY A 82 2.58 -4.85 -12.12
N THR A 83 3.48 -5.42 -11.32
CA THR A 83 3.40 -5.42 -9.86
C THR A 83 4.46 -4.47 -9.31
N TYR A 84 4.02 -3.47 -8.55
CA TYR A 84 4.86 -2.41 -8.01
C TYR A 84 4.91 -2.54 -6.49
N ALA A 85 5.94 -3.22 -5.98
CA ALA A 85 6.22 -3.31 -4.55
C ALA A 85 6.90 -2.02 -4.06
N TYR A 86 6.47 -1.53 -2.91
CA TYR A 86 6.97 -0.30 -2.30
C TYR A 86 7.00 -0.39 -0.78
N LEU A 87 7.77 0.51 -0.17
CA LEU A 87 7.98 0.59 1.26
C LEU A 87 8.09 2.04 1.75
N CYS A 88 7.99 2.23 3.06
CA CYS A 88 8.42 3.46 3.72
C CYS A 88 9.89 3.34 4.11
N THR A 89 10.74 4.25 3.66
CA THR A 89 12.18 4.25 3.97
C THR A 89 12.49 4.62 5.42
N ILE A 90 11.60 5.37 6.09
CA ILE A 90 11.71 5.72 7.51
C ILE A 90 11.36 4.51 8.39
N HIS A 91 10.36 3.74 7.96
CA HIS A 91 9.81 2.58 8.66
C HIS A 91 9.81 1.35 7.72
N PRO A 92 10.96 0.68 7.48
CA PRO A 92 11.11 -0.30 6.40
C PRO A 92 10.24 -1.54 6.48
N PHE A 93 9.61 -1.80 7.63
CA PHE A 93 8.62 -2.88 7.79
C PHE A 93 7.28 -2.55 7.10
N MET A 94 6.99 -1.27 6.84
CA MET A 94 5.82 -0.83 6.10
C MET A 94 6.03 -1.18 4.62
N THR A 95 5.33 -2.20 4.14
CA THR A 95 5.41 -2.64 2.75
C THR A 95 4.02 -2.81 2.17
N ALA A 96 3.89 -2.55 0.88
CA ALA A 96 2.64 -2.74 0.14
C ALA A 96 2.91 -2.89 -1.35
N THR A 97 1.86 -3.20 -2.10
CA THR A 97 1.92 -3.46 -3.54
C THR A 97 0.79 -2.77 -4.29
N VAL A 98 1.10 -2.20 -5.46
CA VAL A 98 0.09 -1.84 -6.48
C VAL A 98 0.18 -2.84 -7.63
N GLU A 99 -0.93 -3.51 -7.92
CA GLU A 99 -1.08 -4.37 -9.10
C GLU A 99 -1.79 -3.60 -10.21
N VAL A 100 -1.10 -3.43 -11.34
CA VAL A 100 -1.61 -2.68 -12.50
C VAL A 100 -1.95 -3.66 -13.60
N THR A 101 -3.24 -3.77 -13.92
CA THR A 101 -3.73 -4.58 -15.04
C THR A 101 -4.10 -3.69 -16.23
N ARG A 102 -4.26 -4.26 -17.42
CA ARG A 102 -4.84 -3.54 -18.56
C ARG A 102 -6.31 -3.21 -18.32
#